data_AF-A0A949IDH6-F1
#
_entry.id   AF-A0A949IDH6-F1
#
_cell.length_a   1.000
_cell.length_b   1.000
_cell.length_c   1.000
_cell.angle_alpha   90.00
_cell.angle_beta   90.00
_cell.angle_gamma   90.00
#
_symmetry.space_group_name_H-M   'P 1'
#
loop_
_entity.id
_entity.type
_entity.pdbx_description
1 polymer ?
#
loop_
_entity_poly.entity_id
_entity_poly.type
_entity_poly.pdbx_seq_one_letter_code
_entity_poly.pdbx_strand_id
1 'polypeptide(L)'
;MPSDGSTGISSTHYLSLPQRVRSVVGELRLSVNSGEFAADGQSAIDVSLQILGQDGQPLRRAVDITVEVTNGARLQVPGRMTTEAGADAADVDRIVPATQLRNQDGALRFKVLAPMQPGDVVLRASYEGQQVQLKLAALPEARDLFAVGLVEMQAFGKSADASALLPTQQNDVFDQEIKNWRRDFGNGKSAVAGRAAVYLKGLVRGDTLLTLAYDSDKPDLKQLFQGVDPQALYPVYGDSSLRGTDAPSSSRLYVRLDRRRSYALYGDYNTAAGSASLAGYSRSLTGARGHYEEGRVVANAWAARDTLRQVVDEFPARGVSGPYSLTNPNGVQGTEKVELLVRDRNQPS
;
A
#
# COMPACT_ATOMS: atom_id res chain seq x y z
N MET A 1 6.24 4.14 33.40
CA MET A 1 6.56 5.45 32.80
C MET A 1 5.28 5.97 32.16
N PRO A 2 4.92 7.25 32.32
CA PRO A 2 3.58 7.71 31.97
C PRO A 2 3.37 7.63 30.45
N SER A 3 2.19 7.18 30.07
CA SER A 3 1.70 7.09 28.70
C SER A 3 1.52 8.50 28.12
N ASP A 4 2.42 8.94 27.26
CA ASP A 4 2.21 10.10 26.40
C ASP A 4 1.18 9.72 25.33
N GLY A 5 -0.10 9.94 25.65
CA GLY A 5 -1.16 9.87 24.65
C GLY A 5 -0.94 10.98 23.63
N SER A 6 -0.80 10.62 22.35
CA SER A 6 -0.70 11.62 21.29
C SER A 6 -2.10 12.17 20.98
N THR A 7 -2.25 13.48 21.12
CA THR A 7 -3.46 14.21 20.72
C THR A 7 -3.29 14.75 19.30
N GLY A 8 -4.31 14.56 18.46
CA GLY A 8 -4.31 15.04 17.07
C GLY A 8 -4.21 16.57 16.98
N ILE A 9 -3.67 17.06 15.87
CA ILE A 9 -3.57 18.50 15.60
C ILE A 9 -4.75 18.88 14.69
N SER A 10 -5.57 19.83 15.14
CA SER A 10 -6.61 20.43 14.31
C SER A 10 -5.96 21.38 13.30
N SER A 11 -5.97 21.02 12.02
CA SER A 11 -5.47 21.88 10.93
C SER A 11 -6.63 22.53 10.20
N THR A 12 -6.75 23.85 10.33
CA THR A 12 -7.78 24.66 9.70
C THR A 12 -7.33 25.06 8.29
N HIS A 13 -7.74 24.31 7.25
CA HIS A 13 -7.57 24.80 5.87
C HIS A 13 -8.65 25.84 5.53
N TYR A 14 -8.30 26.80 4.67
CA TYR A 14 -9.13 27.95 4.29
C TYR A 14 -10.43 27.51 3.61
N LEU A 15 -11.51 27.46 4.39
CA LEU A 15 -12.88 27.50 3.88
C LEU A 15 -13.42 28.92 4.00
N SER A 16 -14.20 29.34 3.00
CA SER A 16 -14.89 30.63 2.99
C SER A 16 -15.77 30.78 4.25
N LEU A 17 -15.83 31.99 4.82
CA LEU A 17 -16.62 32.31 6.03
C LEU A 17 -18.06 31.73 6.06
N PRO A 18 -18.81 31.62 4.95
CA PRO A 18 -20.18 31.08 4.97
C PRO A 18 -20.29 29.60 5.36
N GLN A 19 -19.26 28.77 5.12
CA GLN A 19 -19.32 27.32 5.38
C GLN A 19 -19.13 26.97 6.86
N ARG A 20 -18.39 27.79 7.63
CA ARG A 20 -18.25 27.59 9.08
C ARG A 20 -19.52 27.87 9.87
N VAL A 21 -20.42 28.69 9.33
CA VAL A 21 -21.57 29.26 10.06
C VAL A 21 -22.76 28.27 10.16
N ARG A 22 -22.67 27.07 9.56
CA ARG A 22 -23.78 26.08 9.57
C ARG A 22 -23.47 24.72 10.18
N SER A 23 -22.22 24.41 10.52
CA SER A 23 -21.90 23.09 11.09
C SER A 23 -22.35 22.99 12.54
N VAL A 24 -23.05 21.89 12.86
CA VAL A 24 -23.44 21.53 14.23
C VAL A 24 -22.24 21.08 15.07
N VAL A 25 -21.14 20.69 14.42
CA VAL A 25 -19.87 20.32 15.06
C VAL A 25 -19.00 21.57 15.19
N GLY A 26 -18.61 21.90 16.42
CA GLY A 26 -17.66 22.97 16.70
C GLY A 26 -16.20 22.48 16.63
N GLU A 27 -15.91 21.30 17.17
CA GLU A 27 -14.56 20.75 17.27
C GLU A 27 -14.54 19.22 17.23
N LEU A 28 -13.51 18.65 16.60
CA LEU A 28 -13.19 17.22 16.63
C LEU A 28 -11.88 17.02 17.38
N ARG A 29 -11.85 16.09 18.35
CA ARG A 29 -10.64 15.75 19.12
C ARG A 29 -10.32 14.27 19.01
N LEU A 30 -9.16 13.96 18.41
CA LEU A 30 -8.62 12.60 18.33
C LEU A 30 -7.64 12.34 19.47
N SER A 31 -7.80 11.18 20.10
CA SER A 31 -6.91 10.66 21.14
C SER A 31 -6.65 9.18 20.92
N VAL A 32 -5.43 8.75 21.21
CA VAL A 32 -4.98 7.35 21.09
C VAL A 32 -4.18 6.92 22.32
N ASN A 33 -4.11 5.62 22.54
CA ASN A 33 -3.32 5.03 23.62
C ASN A 33 -1.81 4.96 23.32
N SER A 34 -1.43 4.95 22.03
CA SER A 34 -0.04 4.96 21.56
C SER A 34 0.05 5.73 20.24
N GLY A 35 1.18 6.36 19.96
CA GLY A 35 1.47 6.95 18.64
C GLY A 35 2.11 5.97 17.67
N GLU A 36 2.52 4.79 18.13
CA GLU A 36 3.32 3.83 17.36
C GLU A 36 2.82 2.40 17.54
N PHE A 37 2.93 1.59 16.49
CA PHE A 37 2.59 0.16 16.51
C PHE A 37 3.44 -0.60 15.47
N ALA A 38 3.53 -1.93 15.59
CA ALA A 38 4.29 -2.75 14.66
C ALA A 38 3.55 -2.91 13.31
N ALA A 39 4.26 -2.77 12.20
CA ALA A 39 3.75 -2.92 10.84
C ALA A 39 3.66 -4.41 10.44
N ASP A 40 2.80 -5.14 11.14
CA ASP A 40 2.61 -6.60 11.03
C ASP A 40 1.26 -6.98 10.38
N GLY A 41 0.44 -5.99 10.03
CA GLY A 41 -0.92 -6.22 9.52
C GLY A 41 -1.96 -6.63 10.57
N GLN A 42 -1.59 -6.73 11.86
CA GLN A 42 -2.44 -7.30 12.93
C GLN A 42 -2.53 -6.40 14.17
N SER A 43 -1.43 -5.77 14.55
CA SER A 43 -1.34 -4.82 15.65
C SER A 43 -2.40 -3.72 15.50
N ALA A 44 -2.94 -3.27 16.63
CA ALA A 44 -4.06 -2.33 16.64
C ALA A 44 -3.85 -1.23 17.67
N ILE A 45 -4.26 -0.01 17.31
CA ILE A 45 -4.32 1.15 18.21
C ILE A 45 -5.76 1.49 18.51
N ASP A 46 -6.08 1.67 19.79
CA ASP A 46 -7.39 2.14 20.21
C ASP A 46 -7.48 3.66 20.02
N VAL A 47 -8.50 4.07 19.27
CA VAL A 47 -8.78 5.47 18.97
C VAL A 47 -10.09 5.89 19.62
N SER A 48 -10.06 7.04 20.31
CA SER A 48 -11.25 7.75 20.74
C SER A 48 -11.34 9.10 20.05
N LEU A 49 -12.45 9.32 19.36
CA LEU A 49 -12.81 10.58 18.76
C LEU A 49 -13.94 11.22 19.58
N GLN A 50 -13.69 12.41 20.13
CA GLN A 50 -14.71 13.24 20.75
C GLN A 50 -15.21 14.29 19.75
N ILE A 51 -16.53 14.45 19.70
CA ILE A 51 -17.23 15.35 18.80
C ILE A 51 -17.93 16.38 19.68
N LEU A 52 -17.45 17.61 19.61
CA LEU A 52 -17.95 18.71 20.43
C LEU A 52 -18.83 19.61 19.59
N GLY A 53 -19.93 20.06 20.17
CA GLY A 53 -20.78 21.11 19.59
C GLY A 53 -20.09 22.48 19.61
N GLN A 54 -20.77 23.48 19.07
CA GLN A 54 -20.33 24.88 19.10
C GLN A 54 -20.20 25.44 20.54
N ASP A 55 -20.88 24.82 21.50
CA ASP A 55 -20.84 25.12 22.92
C ASP A 55 -19.67 24.44 23.67
N GLY A 56 -18.86 23.65 22.96
CA GLY A 56 -17.75 22.88 23.53
C GLY A 56 -18.19 21.66 24.33
N GLN A 57 -19.48 21.33 24.36
CA GLN A 57 -20.01 20.14 25.03
C GLN A 57 -20.06 18.95 24.05
N PRO A 58 -20.04 17.70 24.55
CA PRO A 58 -20.25 16.53 23.70
C PRO A 58 -21.56 16.64 22.91
N LEU A 59 -21.47 16.46 21.59
CA LEU A 59 -22.61 16.60 20.70
C LEU A 59 -23.62 15.49 20.95
N ARG A 60 -24.76 15.83 21.56
CA ARG A 60 -25.85 14.87 21.84
C ARG A 60 -26.55 14.36 20.58
N ARG A 61 -26.51 15.13 19.50
CA ARG A 61 -27.11 14.74 18.22
C ARG A 61 -26.20 13.74 17.52
N ALA A 62 -26.81 12.69 16.97
CA ALA A 62 -26.11 11.74 16.12
C ALA A 62 -25.83 12.35 14.73
N VAL A 63 -24.57 12.31 14.31
CA VAL A 63 -24.01 12.76 13.04
C VAL A 63 -23.08 11.68 12.49
N ASP A 64 -22.92 11.67 11.17
CA ASP A 64 -22.04 10.74 10.46
C ASP A 64 -20.70 11.41 10.20
N ILE A 65 -19.64 10.93 10.86
CA ILE A 65 -18.27 11.42 10.70
C ILE A 65 -17.55 10.57 9.66
N THR A 66 -16.89 11.22 8.72
CA THR A 66 -16.02 10.55 7.74
C THR A 66 -14.65 10.31 8.35
N VAL A 67 -14.22 9.05 8.41
CA VAL A 67 -12.91 8.64 8.93
C VAL A 67 -12.11 7.92 7.85
N GLU A 68 -10.85 8.32 7.71
CA GLU A 68 -9.94 7.85 6.68
C GLU A 68 -8.56 7.55 7.29
N VAL A 69 -7.90 6.53 6.76
CA VAL A 69 -6.55 6.13 7.13
C VAL A 69 -5.70 5.92 5.88
N THR A 70 -4.41 6.24 5.95
CA THR A 70 -3.49 6.10 4.82
C THR A 70 -2.57 4.88 4.95
N ASN A 71 -1.72 4.67 3.94
CA ASN A 71 -0.62 3.70 3.96
C ASN A 71 -1.05 2.24 4.19
N GLY A 72 -2.28 1.88 3.76
CA GLY A 72 -2.80 0.51 3.90
C GLY A 72 -3.21 0.12 5.33
N ALA A 73 -3.21 1.09 6.27
CA ALA A 73 -3.85 0.88 7.56
C ALA A 73 -5.36 0.69 7.38
N ARG A 74 -6.00 0.01 8.32
CA ARG A 74 -7.44 -0.31 8.24
C ARG A 74 -8.17 0.12 9.50
N LEU A 75 -9.46 0.41 9.37
CA LEU A 75 -10.32 0.73 10.51
C LEU A 75 -11.07 -0.52 10.95
N GLN A 76 -11.02 -0.84 12.23
CA GLN A 76 -11.85 -1.85 12.85
C GLN A 76 -12.87 -1.19 13.77
N VAL A 77 -14.14 -1.31 13.40
CA VAL A 77 -15.26 -0.74 14.13
C VAL A 77 -16.01 -1.88 14.83
N PRO A 78 -16.35 -1.76 16.12
CA PRO A 78 -17.13 -2.78 16.81
C PRO A 78 -18.43 -3.12 16.06
N GLY A 79 -18.65 -4.41 15.79
CA GLY A 79 -19.84 -4.89 15.06
C GLY A 79 -19.77 -4.79 13.54
N ARG A 80 -18.63 -4.39 12.95
CA ARG A 80 -18.39 -4.43 11.49
C ARG A 80 -17.28 -5.44 11.16
N MET A 81 -17.37 -6.09 10.00
CA MET A 81 -16.21 -6.81 9.43
C MET A 81 -15.24 -5.80 8.82
N THR A 82 -13.95 -6.09 8.80
CA THR A 82 -12.95 -5.23 8.14
C THR A 82 -12.57 -5.85 6.81
N THR A 83 -13.02 -5.29 5.70
CA THR A 83 -12.62 -5.74 4.35
C THR A 83 -11.60 -4.78 3.73
N GLU A 84 -10.67 -5.31 2.93
CA GLU A 84 -9.65 -4.51 2.23
C GLU A 84 -10.25 -3.54 1.20
N ALA A 85 -11.44 -3.88 0.69
CA ALA A 85 -12.18 -3.07 -0.28
C ALA A 85 -12.94 -1.89 0.35
N GLY A 86 -12.97 -1.77 1.68
CA GLY A 86 -13.80 -0.77 2.39
C GLY A 86 -15.31 -0.94 2.14
N ALA A 87 -15.73 -1.96 1.38
CA ALA A 87 -17.10 -2.19 0.98
C ALA A 87 -17.82 -3.05 2.03
N ASP A 88 -18.10 -2.43 3.19
CA ASP A 88 -18.99 -3.03 4.16
C ASP A 88 -20.45 -2.89 3.70
N ALA A 89 -21.25 -3.93 3.96
CA ALA A 89 -22.68 -3.97 3.64
C ALA A 89 -23.51 -2.86 4.32
N ALA A 90 -22.93 -2.15 5.30
CA ALA A 90 -23.55 -1.09 6.08
C ALA A 90 -22.91 0.30 5.87
N ASP A 91 -22.10 0.47 4.82
CA ASP A 91 -21.69 1.80 4.39
C ASP A 91 -22.92 2.57 3.88
N VAL A 92 -23.16 3.74 4.48
CA VAL A 92 -24.33 4.60 4.17
C VAL A 92 -24.18 5.18 2.77
N ASP A 93 -22.94 5.31 2.26
CA ASP A 93 -22.65 5.76 0.91
C ASP A 93 -21.45 5.02 0.29
N ARG A 94 -21.75 3.93 -0.42
CA ARG A 94 -20.77 3.04 -1.09
C ARG A 94 -19.99 3.69 -2.23
N ILE A 95 -20.30 4.94 -2.58
CA ILE A 95 -19.70 5.67 -3.70
C ILE A 95 -18.52 6.54 -3.21
N VAL A 96 -18.43 6.81 -1.91
CA VAL A 96 -17.38 7.66 -1.32
C VAL A 96 -16.27 6.78 -0.71
N PRO A 97 -15.01 6.90 -1.13
CA PRO A 97 -13.90 6.18 -0.51
C PRO A 97 -13.58 6.76 0.87
N ALA A 98 -14.34 6.36 1.90
CA ALA A 98 -14.09 6.65 3.31
C ALA A 98 -15.07 5.90 4.22
N THR A 99 -14.69 5.61 5.46
CA THR A 99 -15.62 4.96 6.41
C THR A 99 -16.46 6.00 7.14
N GLN A 100 -17.78 6.00 6.91
CA GLN A 100 -18.71 6.82 7.67
C GLN A 100 -19.09 6.14 8.99
N LEU A 101 -18.89 6.86 10.10
CA LEU A 101 -19.18 6.40 11.46
C LEU A 101 -20.20 7.32 12.14
N ARG A 102 -21.31 6.73 12.58
CA ARG A 102 -22.34 7.39 13.37
C ARG A 102 -21.91 7.51 14.82
N ASN A 103 -21.80 8.74 15.35
CA ASN A 103 -21.45 8.90 16.76
C ASN A 103 -22.57 8.47 17.72
N GLN A 104 -22.16 8.09 18.93
CA GLN A 104 -23.05 7.80 20.06
C GLN A 104 -22.66 8.75 21.20
N ASP A 105 -23.60 9.59 21.64
CA ASP A 105 -23.40 10.54 22.74
C ASP A 105 -22.15 11.43 22.61
N GLY A 106 -21.87 11.93 21.40
CA GLY A 106 -20.73 12.81 21.15
C GLY A 106 -19.38 12.09 21.08
N ALA A 107 -19.35 10.76 21.05
CA ALA A 107 -18.12 9.99 20.99
C ALA A 107 -18.16 8.88 19.92
N LEU A 108 -16.97 8.54 19.43
CA LEU A 108 -16.69 7.40 18.56
C LEU A 108 -15.47 6.66 19.08
N ARG A 109 -15.56 5.32 19.12
CA ARG A 109 -14.46 4.43 19.50
C ARG A 109 -14.26 3.38 18.42
N PHE A 110 -13.04 3.27 17.94
CA PHE A 110 -12.66 2.30 16.90
C PHE A 110 -11.17 1.98 17.05
N LYS A 111 -10.72 0.95 16.34
CA LYS A 111 -9.30 0.56 16.28
C LYS A 111 -8.74 0.90 14.91
N VAL A 112 -7.47 1.33 14.88
CA VAL A 112 -6.67 1.40 13.65
C VAL A 112 -5.77 0.17 13.62
N LEU A 113 -5.98 -0.69 12.64
CA LEU A 113 -5.15 -1.87 12.37
C LEU A 113 -3.93 -1.47 11.55
N ALA A 114 -2.81 -2.10 11.89
CA ALA A 114 -1.54 -1.88 11.24
C ALA A 114 -1.57 -2.23 9.75
N PRO A 115 -0.84 -1.49 8.89
CA PRO A 115 -0.46 -1.99 7.59
C PRO A 115 0.61 -3.08 7.70
N MET A 116 0.86 -3.74 6.58
CA MET A 116 1.93 -4.73 6.43
C MET A 116 3.29 -4.10 6.09
N GLN A 117 3.32 -2.81 5.73
CA GLN A 117 4.54 -2.10 5.39
C GLN A 117 4.81 -0.97 6.40
N PRO A 118 6.07 -0.83 6.89
CA PRO A 118 6.43 0.26 7.79
C PRO A 118 6.32 1.62 7.11
N GLY A 119 5.90 2.63 7.88
CA GLY A 119 5.75 4.01 7.43
C GLY A 119 4.77 4.82 8.27
N ASP A 120 4.60 6.09 7.93
CA ASP A 120 3.64 6.98 8.59
C ASP A 120 2.20 6.64 8.16
N VAL A 121 1.30 6.59 9.14
CA VAL A 121 -0.15 6.42 8.95
C VAL A 121 -0.83 7.71 9.39
N VAL A 122 -1.56 8.34 8.48
CA VAL A 122 -2.36 9.54 8.78
C VAL A 122 -3.79 9.09 9.01
N LEU A 123 -4.28 9.28 10.24
CA LEU A 123 -5.69 9.15 10.58
C LEU A 123 -6.34 10.54 10.46
N ARG A 124 -7.39 10.63 9.64
CA ARG A 124 -8.17 11.85 9.45
C ARG A 124 -9.62 11.58 9.81
N ALA A 125 -10.21 12.49 10.58
CA ALA A 125 -11.65 12.54 10.81
C ALA A 125 -12.18 13.90 10.35
N SER A 126 -13.28 13.91 9.62
CA SER A 126 -13.87 15.14 9.08
C SER A 126 -15.38 15.14 9.08
N TYR A 127 -15.96 16.32 9.25
CA TYR A 127 -17.40 16.57 9.18
C TYR A 127 -17.67 18.02 8.75
N GLU A 128 -18.41 18.22 7.65
CA GLU A 128 -18.87 19.53 7.14
C GLU A 128 -17.83 20.67 7.30
N GLY A 129 -16.61 20.43 6.83
CA GLY A 129 -15.51 21.41 6.84
C GLY A 129 -14.68 21.48 8.12
N GLN A 130 -15.09 20.80 9.20
CA GLN A 130 -14.22 20.52 10.35
C GLN A 130 -13.37 19.29 10.06
N GLN A 131 -12.08 19.35 10.41
CA GLN A 131 -11.19 18.19 10.33
C GLN A 131 -10.21 18.16 11.51
N VAL A 132 -9.82 16.95 11.87
CA VAL A 132 -8.70 16.69 12.77
C VAL A 132 -7.84 15.58 12.17
N GLN A 133 -6.53 15.72 12.28
CA GLN A 133 -5.58 14.73 11.79
C GLN A 133 -4.62 14.30 12.90
N LEU A 134 -4.30 13.01 12.91
CA LEU A 134 -3.32 12.41 13.80
C LEU A 134 -2.35 11.56 12.98
N LYS A 135 -1.06 11.76 13.16
CA LYS A 135 -0.02 10.92 12.58
C LYS A 135 0.36 9.82 13.55
N LEU A 136 0.33 8.59 13.08
CA LEU A 136 0.78 7.38 13.76
C LEU A 136 1.99 6.82 13.01
N ALA A 137 2.90 6.15 13.70
CA ALA A 137 4.04 5.49 13.08
C ALA A 137 3.87 3.97 13.10
N ALA A 138 3.86 3.35 11.91
CA ALA A 138 3.96 1.91 11.77
C ALA A 138 5.45 1.54 11.68
N LEU A 139 5.99 0.99 12.76
CA LEU A 139 7.41 0.61 12.84
C LEU A 139 7.65 -0.80 12.33
N PRO A 140 8.85 -1.14 11.82
CA PRO A 140 9.17 -2.50 11.44
C PRO A 140 8.97 -3.48 12.59
N GLU A 141 8.27 -4.59 12.34
CA GLU A 141 8.06 -5.66 13.32
C GLU A 141 9.41 -6.32 13.67
N ALA A 142 9.85 -6.13 14.91
CA ALA A 142 11.04 -6.79 15.44
C ALA A 142 10.79 -8.30 15.58
N ARG A 143 11.60 -9.12 14.92
CA ARG A 143 11.50 -10.57 14.98
C ARG A 143 12.84 -11.26 14.77
N ASP A 144 12.92 -12.51 15.21
CA ASP A 144 14.10 -13.35 15.01
C ASP A 144 14.34 -13.60 13.52
N LEU A 145 15.61 -13.67 13.14
CA LEU A 145 16.02 -13.91 11.76
C LEU A 145 15.60 -15.30 11.32
N PHE A 146 14.78 -15.37 10.27
CA PHE A 146 14.42 -16.63 9.61
C PHE A 146 14.65 -16.54 8.11
N ALA A 147 14.95 -17.69 7.50
CA ALA A 147 15.14 -17.84 6.07
C ALA A 147 14.27 -18.97 5.53
N VAL A 148 13.71 -18.77 4.34
CA VAL A 148 13.03 -19.81 3.55
C VAL A 148 13.59 -19.75 2.15
N GLY A 149 13.86 -20.90 1.54
CA GLY A 149 14.38 -20.95 0.18
C GLY A 149 13.95 -22.20 -0.56
N LEU A 150 14.09 -22.12 -1.88
CA LEU A 150 13.74 -23.13 -2.87
C LEU A 150 14.91 -23.28 -3.82
N VAL A 151 15.23 -24.52 -4.17
CA VAL A 151 16.08 -24.86 -5.31
C VAL A 151 15.31 -25.82 -6.18
N GLU A 152 15.18 -25.49 -7.45
CA GLU A 152 14.49 -26.27 -8.47
C GLU A 152 15.48 -26.62 -9.58
N MET A 153 15.39 -27.83 -10.11
CA MET A 153 16.15 -28.27 -11.29
C MET A 153 15.20 -29.02 -12.21
N GLN A 154 15.23 -28.68 -13.50
CA GLN A 154 14.42 -29.31 -14.54
C GLN A 154 15.35 -29.90 -15.59
N ALA A 155 15.07 -31.11 -16.05
CA ALA A 155 15.81 -31.75 -17.13
C ALA A 155 14.84 -32.27 -18.20
N PHE A 156 15.09 -31.91 -19.45
CA PHE A 156 14.27 -32.26 -20.60
C PHE A 156 15.08 -33.05 -21.62
N GLY A 157 14.47 -34.05 -22.27
CA GLY A 157 15.06 -34.82 -23.35
C GLY A 157 14.00 -35.35 -24.30
N LYS A 158 14.19 -35.15 -25.62
CA LYS A 158 13.29 -35.68 -26.66
C LYS A 158 13.73 -37.10 -27.05
N SER A 159 12.89 -38.10 -26.78
CA SER A 159 12.99 -39.45 -27.35
C SER A 159 12.47 -39.48 -28.79
N ALA A 160 13.02 -40.35 -29.64
CA ALA A 160 12.70 -40.44 -31.07
C ALA A 160 11.40 -41.19 -31.40
N ASP A 161 10.70 -41.76 -30.42
CA ASP A 161 9.40 -42.42 -30.64
C ASP A 161 8.28 -41.39 -30.78
N ALA A 162 8.06 -40.98 -32.03
CA ALA A 162 7.11 -39.95 -32.44
C ALA A 162 5.63 -40.40 -32.46
N SER A 163 5.30 -41.59 -31.96
CA SER A 163 3.97 -42.21 -32.13
C SER A 163 3.06 -42.17 -30.88
N ALA A 164 3.53 -41.69 -29.73
CA ALA A 164 2.74 -41.70 -28.49
C ALA A 164 2.66 -40.35 -27.74
N LEU A 165 3.27 -39.28 -28.25
CA LEU A 165 3.26 -37.97 -27.59
C LEU A 165 2.41 -36.99 -28.39
N LEU A 166 1.19 -36.76 -27.91
CA LEU A 166 0.50 -35.49 -28.18
C LEU A 166 1.49 -34.38 -27.82
N PRO A 167 1.70 -33.35 -28.65
CA PRO A 167 2.51 -32.22 -28.25
C PRO A 167 1.87 -31.63 -27.00
N THR A 168 2.49 -31.82 -25.83
CA THR A 168 2.16 -31.05 -24.63
C THR A 168 2.30 -29.60 -25.05
N GLN A 169 1.17 -28.89 -25.09
CA GLN A 169 1.17 -27.49 -25.47
C GLN A 169 2.12 -26.76 -24.51
N GLN A 170 3.12 -26.08 -25.08
CA GLN A 170 3.99 -25.20 -24.31
C GLN A 170 3.11 -24.12 -23.67
N ASN A 171 3.22 -23.92 -22.36
CA ASN A 171 2.35 -23.12 -21.49
C ASN A 171 1.06 -23.82 -21.01
N ASP A 172 1.15 -25.00 -20.38
CA ASP A 172 0.10 -25.35 -19.42
C ASP A 172 0.18 -24.38 -18.24
N VAL A 173 -0.97 -23.99 -17.68
CA VAL A 173 -1.08 -23.04 -16.56
C VAL A 173 -0.36 -23.56 -15.30
N PHE A 174 -0.05 -24.86 -15.27
CA PHE A 174 0.63 -25.55 -14.19
C PHE A 174 2.16 -25.68 -14.37
N ASP A 175 2.71 -25.42 -15.56
CA ASP A 175 4.14 -25.59 -15.85
C ASP A 175 4.80 -24.25 -16.23
N GLN A 176 5.52 -23.66 -15.27
CA GLN A 176 6.44 -22.54 -15.54
C GLN A 176 7.83 -23.09 -15.84
N GLU A 177 8.24 -22.99 -17.12
CA GLU A 177 9.58 -23.36 -17.54
C GLU A 177 10.63 -22.37 -17.00
N ILE A 178 11.72 -22.89 -16.46
CA ILE A 178 12.86 -22.08 -16.02
C ILE A 178 13.64 -21.56 -17.23
N LYS A 179 13.76 -20.23 -17.34
CA LYS A 179 14.32 -19.57 -18.55
C LYS A 179 15.73 -19.02 -18.33
N ASN A 180 15.99 -18.42 -17.17
CA ASN A 180 17.18 -17.59 -16.95
C ASN A 180 18.47 -18.41 -16.82
N TRP A 181 18.39 -19.59 -16.23
CA TRP A 181 19.51 -20.53 -16.14
C TRP A 181 19.13 -21.84 -16.83
N ARG A 182 19.01 -21.78 -18.15
CA ARG A 182 18.81 -22.95 -19.01
C ARG A 182 20.06 -23.22 -19.86
N ARG A 183 20.44 -24.48 -19.99
CA ARG A 183 21.52 -24.97 -20.84
C ARG A 183 20.98 -26.03 -21.78
N ASP A 184 21.00 -25.74 -23.08
CA ASP A 184 20.60 -26.68 -24.12
C ASP A 184 21.80 -27.49 -24.64
N PHE A 185 21.55 -28.76 -24.95
CA PHE A 185 22.53 -29.73 -25.45
C PHE A 185 22.01 -30.43 -26.71
N GLY A 186 22.92 -30.95 -27.53
CA GLY A 186 22.57 -31.77 -28.69
C GLY A 186 21.66 -31.06 -29.70
N ASN A 187 21.90 -29.77 -29.97
CA ASN A 187 21.06 -28.91 -30.82
C ASN A 187 19.61 -28.77 -30.34
N GLY A 188 19.40 -28.62 -29.03
CA GLY A 188 18.06 -28.43 -28.43
C GLY A 188 17.27 -29.72 -28.25
N LYS A 189 17.92 -30.88 -28.35
CA LYS A 189 17.31 -32.19 -28.07
C LYS A 189 17.19 -32.48 -26.58
N SER A 190 18.06 -31.87 -25.78
CA SER A 190 18.05 -31.98 -24.33
C SER A 190 18.34 -30.62 -23.70
N ALA A 191 17.81 -30.38 -22.51
CA ALA A 191 18.12 -29.17 -21.76
C ALA A 191 18.11 -29.43 -20.26
N VAL A 192 18.92 -28.66 -19.54
CA VAL A 192 18.91 -28.60 -18.07
C VAL A 192 18.66 -27.16 -17.67
N ALA A 193 17.72 -26.97 -16.76
CA ALA A 193 17.40 -25.66 -16.20
C ALA A 193 17.34 -25.74 -14.67
N GLY A 194 17.35 -24.59 -14.01
CA GLY A 194 17.44 -24.53 -12.56
C GLY A 194 17.24 -23.14 -11.99
N ARG A 195 16.61 -23.08 -10.81
CA ARG A 195 16.16 -21.86 -10.16
C ARG A 195 16.50 -21.94 -8.68
N ALA A 196 16.96 -20.82 -8.13
CA ALA A 196 17.15 -20.65 -6.71
C ALA A 196 16.39 -19.40 -6.26
N ALA A 197 15.56 -19.55 -5.24
CA ALA A 197 14.85 -18.46 -4.60
C ALA A 197 15.08 -18.50 -3.09
N VAL A 198 15.24 -17.35 -2.46
CA VAL A 198 15.43 -17.20 -1.02
C VAL A 198 14.73 -15.96 -0.51
N TYR A 199 14.16 -16.07 0.67
CA TYR A 199 13.57 -14.98 1.43
C TYR A 199 14.10 -15.05 2.87
N LEU A 200 14.53 -13.91 3.39
CA LEU A 200 15.16 -13.77 4.70
C LEU A 200 14.57 -12.54 5.38
N LYS A 201 14.08 -12.67 6.61
CA LYS A 201 13.59 -11.53 7.39
C LYS A 201 13.89 -11.66 8.88
N GLY A 202 14.32 -10.57 9.49
CA GLY A 202 14.50 -10.48 10.95
C GLY A 202 15.64 -9.57 11.37
N LEU A 203 15.85 -9.46 12.67
CA LEU A 203 16.87 -8.59 13.26
C LEU A 203 18.27 -9.12 12.96
N VAL A 204 19.12 -8.26 12.40
CA VAL A 204 20.51 -8.61 12.06
C VAL A 204 21.53 -7.98 13.00
N ARG A 205 21.25 -6.78 13.52
CA ARG A 205 22.12 -6.09 14.47
C ARG A 205 21.34 -5.06 15.27
N GLY A 206 21.31 -5.21 16.59
CA GLY A 206 20.59 -4.30 17.47
C GLY A 206 19.12 -4.21 17.07
N ASP A 207 18.67 -3.00 16.73
CA ASP A 207 17.31 -2.68 16.29
C ASP A 207 17.17 -2.57 14.75
N THR A 208 18.10 -3.16 13.99
CA THR A 208 18.06 -3.17 12.52
C THR A 208 17.42 -4.45 12.00
N LEU A 209 16.29 -4.30 11.31
CA LEU A 209 15.56 -5.36 10.63
C LEU A 209 16.05 -5.47 9.17
N LEU A 210 16.43 -6.67 8.75
CA LEU A 210 16.70 -6.99 7.34
C LEU A 210 15.49 -7.69 6.75
N THR A 211 15.08 -7.29 5.55
CA THR A 211 14.21 -8.05 4.65
C THR A 211 14.94 -8.22 3.34
N LEU A 212 15.23 -9.46 2.94
CA LEU A 212 15.91 -9.80 1.70
C LEU A 212 15.07 -10.83 0.94
N ALA A 213 14.88 -10.60 -0.35
CA ALA A 213 14.31 -11.60 -1.25
C ALA A 213 15.16 -11.67 -2.51
N TYR A 214 15.44 -12.88 -2.98
CA TYR A 214 16.14 -13.11 -4.24
C TYR A 214 15.49 -14.27 -4.98
N ASP A 215 15.28 -14.12 -6.28
CA ASP A 215 14.78 -15.18 -7.16
C ASP A 215 15.52 -15.12 -8.50
N SER A 216 16.31 -16.15 -8.77
CA SER A 216 17.17 -16.22 -9.96
C SER A 216 16.38 -16.28 -11.26
N ASP A 217 15.17 -16.84 -11.21
CA ASP A 217 14.29 -17.03 -12.38
C ASP A 217 13.09 -16.08 -12.35
N LYS A 218 13.17 -15.00 -11.57
CA LYS A 218 12.11 -13.98 -11.57
C LYS A 218 11.94 -13.44 -13.00
N PRO A 219 10.71 -13.45 -13.53
CA PRO A 219 10.48 -12.99 -14.89
C PRO A 219 10.62 -11.47 -14.97
N ASP A 220 11.24 -10.99 -16.05
CA ASP A 220 11.32 -9.57 -16.39
C ASP A 220 9.96 -9.09 -16.92
N LEU A 221 8.95 -9.09 -16.04
CA LEU A 221 7.61 -8.58 -16.35
C LEU A 221 7.65 -7.05 -16.40
N LYS A 222 6.86 -6.46 -17.30
CA LYS A 222 6.56 -5.02 -17.31
C LYS A 222 5.56 -4.67 -16.20
N GLN A 223 5.88 -5.02 -14.96
CA GLN A 223 5.05 -4.79 -13.79
C GLN A 223 5.90 -4.42 -12.57
N LEU A 224 5.57 -3.31 -11.91
CA LEU A 224 6.10 -2.91 -10.62
C LEU A 224 5.11 -3.26 -9.50
N PHE A 225 5.62 -3.39 -8.28
CA PHE A 225 4.85 -3.73 -7.08
C PHE A 225 4.03 -5.02 -7.25
N GLN A 226 4.68 -6.07 -7.77
CA GLN A 226 4.06 -7.38 -7.98
C GLN A 226 3.35 -7.86 -6.70
N GLY A 227 2.02 -7.97 -6.78
CA GLY A 227 1.15 -8.39 -5.70
C GLY A 227 0.02 -9.26 -6.24
N VAL A 228 -1.21 -8.74 -6.18
CA VAL A 228 -2.37 -9.37 -6.79
C VAL A 228 -2.38 -9.05 -8.28
N ASP A 229 -2.26 -10.06 -9.13
CA ASP A 229 -2.54 -9.94 -10.55
C ASP A 229 -4.06 -9.96 -10.78
N PRO A 230 -4.70 -8.86 -11.22
CA PRO A 230 -6.13 -8.81 -11.46
C PRO A 230 -6.59 -9.67 -12.64
N GLN A 231 -5.67 -10.13 -13.49
CA GLN A 231 -5.97 -11.01 -14.63
C GLN A 231 -5.80 -12.50 -14.30
N ALA A 232 -5.22 -12.83 -13.15
CA ALA A 232 -5.07 -14.21 -12.70
C ALA A 232 -6.39 -14.79 -12.18
N LEU A 233 -6.65 -16.07 -12.49
CA LEU A 233 -7.77 -16.81 -11.92
C LEU A 233 -7.42 -17.21 -10.48
N TYR A 234 -8.11 -16.65 -9.49
CA TYR A 234 -7.98 -17.08 -8.10
C TYR A 234 -9.06 -18.13 -7.81
N PRO A 235 -8.69 -19.38 -7.47
CA PRO A 235 -9.68 -20.46 -7.31
C PRO A 235 -10.60 -20.26 -6.10
N VAL A 236 -10.19 -19.41 -5.14
CA VAL A 236 -10.97 -19.05 -3.96
C VAL A 236 -11.11 -17.54 -3.95
N TYR A 237 -12.33 -17.06 -4.17
CA TYR A 237 -12.71 -15.67 -3.96
C TYR A 237 -13.50 -15.56 -2.65
N GLY A 238 -13.21 -14.54 -1.84
CA GLY A 238 -14.11 -14.10 -0.77
C GLY A 238 -13.93 -14.73 0.62
N ASP A 239 -12.80 -15.38 0.90
CA ASP A 239 -12.47 -15.89 2.25
C ASP A 239 -11.99 -14.79 3.24
N SER A 240 -12.12 -13.51 2.87
CA SER A 240 -11.61 -12.36 3.63
C SER A 240 -10.09 -12.45 3.93
N SER A 241 -9.36 -13.28 3.19
CA SER A 241 -7.91 -13.35 3.25
C SER A 241 -7.29 -12.06 2.73
N LEU A 242 -6.29 -11.56 3.46
CA LEU A 242 -5.51 -10.40 3.09
C LEU A 242 -4.18 -10.86 2.53
N ARG A 243 -3.84 -10.42 1.34
CA ARG A 243 -2.57 -10.75 0.69
C ARG A 243 -1.72 -9.49 0.61
N GLY A 244 -0.64 -9.44 1.38
CA GLY A 244 0.39 -8.42 1.23
C GLY A 244 1.66 -8.96 0.59
N THR A 245 2.37 -8.07 -0.10
CA THR A 245 3.74 -8.33 -0.56
C THR A 245 4.72 -7.62 0.36
N ASP A 246 5.57 -8.40 1.02
CA ASP A 246 6.57 -7.89 1.97
C ASP A 246 7.85 -7.38 1.26
N ALA A 247 8.19 -7.96 0.11
CA ALA A 247 9.37 -7.62 -0.68
C ALA A 247 9.01 -7.22 -2.13
N PRO A 248 8.34 -6.07 -2.33
CA PRO A 248 7.95 -5.63 -3.68
C PRO A 248 9.19 -5.27 -4.51
N SER A 249 9.45 -6.07 -5.54
CA SER A 249 10.47 -5.78 -6.56
C SER A 249 10.07 -6.34 -7.92
N SER A 250 10.33 -5.58 -8.97
CA SER A 250 10.34 -6.05 -10.36
C SER A 250 11.67 -6.74 -10.70
N SER A 251 12.73 -6.45 -9.95
CA SER A 251 14.06 -7.05 -10.12
C SER A 251 14.21 -8.37 -9.34
N ARG A 252 15.22 -9.15 -9.71
CA ARG A 252 15.55 -10.43 -9.03
C ARG A 252 15.96 -10.27 -7.58
N LEU A 253 16.33 -9.07 -7.13
CA LEU A 253 16.82 -8.81 -5.78
C LEU A 253 16.00 -7.71 -5.10
N TYR A 254 15.54 -7.99 -3.89
CA TYR A 254 14.99 -7.01 -2.97
C TYR A 254 15.83 -7.03 -1.69
N VAL A 255 16.23 -5.86 -1.20
CA VAL A 255 16.88 -5.72 0.10
C VAL A 255 16.35 -4.48 0.78
N ARG A 256 15.88 -4.62 2.02
CA ARG A 256 15.49 -3.50 2.86
C ARG A 256 16.11 -3.66 4.24
N LEU A 257 16.73 -2.59 4.72
CA LEU A 257 17.26 -2.46 6.06
C LEU A 257 16.46 -1.36 6.75
N ASP A 258 15.68 -1.72 7.75
CA ASP A 258 14.92 -0.76 8.55
C ASP A 258 15.53 -0.61 9.94
N ARG A 259 15.57 0.63 10.43
CA ARG A 259 15.99 0.96 11.79
C ARG A 259 15.11 2.08 12.32
N ARG A 260 14.16 1.73 13.19
CA ARG A 260 13.10 2.63 13.66
C ARG A 260 12.34 3.25 12.48
N ARG A 261 12.41 4.57 12.30
CA ARG A 261 11.76 5.31 11.21
C ARG A 261 12.66 5.49 9.99
N SER A 262 13.95 5.13 10.08
CA SER A 262 14.90 5.21 8.96
C SER A 262 15.00 3.89 8.20
N TYR A 263 15.24 3.94 6.89
CA TYR A 263 15.45 2.75 6.09
C TYR A 263 16.35 2.97 4.87
N ALA A 264 16.99 1.89 4.42
CA ALA A 264 17.63 1.78 3.12
C ALA A 264 17.00 0.62 2.35
N LEU A 265 16.67 0.83 1.09
CA LEU A 265 15.92 -0.08 0.24
C LEU A 265 16.60 -0.20 -1.13
N TYR A 266 16.68 -1.42 -1.64
CA TYR A 266 16.82 -1.72 -3.05
C TYR A 266 15.62 -2.56 -3.48
N GLY A 267 14.79 -2.05 -4.39
CA GLY A 267 13.52 -2.67 -4.78
C GLY A 267 12.60 -1.68 -5.49
N ASP A 268 11.31 -1.97 -5.52
CA ASP A 268 10.32 -1.05 -6.09
C ASP A 268 9.91 0.00 -5.04
N TYR A 269 9.86 1.27 -5.44
CA TYR A 269 9.47 2.37 -4.57
C TYR A 269 8.83 3.53 -5.34
N ASN A 270 8.10 4.39 -4.62
CA ASN A 270 7.54 5.63 -5.15
C ASN A 270 8.27 6.87 -4.59
N THR A 271 8.81 7.73 -5.44
CA THR A 271 9.62 8.91 -5.06
C THR A 271 8.87 9.96 -4.24
N ALA A 272 7.53 10.02 -4.35
CA ALA A 272 6.73 11.01 -3.64
C ALA A 272 6.44 10.64 -2.17
N ALA A 273 6.59 9.37 -1.78
CA ALA A 273 6.37 8.99 -0.39
C ALA A 273 7.40 9.72 0.51
N GLY A 274 6.98 10.38 1.58
CA GLY A 274 7.89 10.98 2.58
C GLY A 274 8.73 12.18 2.11
N SER A 275 8.51 12.74 0.92
CA SER A 275 9.17 13.97 0.46
C SER A 275 8.30 15.22 0.67
N ALA A 276 8.92 16.35 0.98
CA ALA A 276 8.22 17.63 1.09
C ALA A 276 7.74 18.08 -0.30
N SER A 277 6.47 18.51 -0.40
CA SER A 277 5.73 18.69 -1.67
C SER A 277 6.20 19.88 -2.54
N LEU A 278 7.43 20.39 -2.36
CA LEU A 278 7.94 21.55 -3.08
C LEU A 278 8.17 21.27 -4.58
N ALA A 279 8.30 20.01 -4.97
CA ALA A 279 8.24 19.57 -6.37
C ALA A 279 7.46 18.26 -6.41
N GLY A 280 6.33 18.23 -7.11
CA GLY A 280 5.43 17.06 -7.23
C GLY A 280 6.01 15.90 -8.07
N TYR A 281 7.26 15.52 -7.84
CA TYR A 281 7.92 14.46 -8.58
C TYR A 281 7.55 13.09 -8.00
N SER A 282 6.53 12.49 -8.59
CA SER A 282 5.95 11.21 -8.16
C SER A 282 6.17 10.17 -9.25
N ARG A 283 7.19 9.32 -9.12
CA ARG A 283 7.46 8.18 -10.02
C ARG A 283 7.58 6.86 -9.27
N SER A 284 7.04 5.81 -9.88
CA SER A 284 7.23 4.42 -9.46
C SER A 284 8.44 3.85 -10.18
N LEU A 285 9.46 3.42 -9.43
CA LEU A 285 10.77 3.04 -9.95
C LEU A 285 11.31 1.82 -9.22
N THR A 286 12.23 1.11 -9.86
CA THR A 286 13.03 0.06 -9.23
C THR A 286 14.48 0.53 -9.09
N GLY A 287 15.02 0.50 -7.88
CA GLY A 287 16.37 0.99 -7.60
C GLY A 287 16.67 1.13 -6.12
N ALA A 288 17.65 1.98 -5.79
CA ALA A 288 18.06 2.27 -4.43
C ALA A 288 17.33 3.50 -3.88
N ARG A 289 16.91 3.42 -2.62
CA ARG A 289 16.28 4.50 -1.87
C ARG A 289 16.76 4.50 -0.42
N GLY A 290 17.05 5.67 0.12
CA GLY A 290 17.33 5.89 1.52
C GLY A 290 16.37 6.92 2.11
N HIS A 291 15.89 6.65 3.31
CA HIS A 291 15.14 7.58 4.13
C HIS A 291 15.77 7.60 5.52
N TYR A 292 16.10 8.80 5.98
CA TYR A 292 16.65 9.03 7.32
C TYR A 292 15.72 9.96 8.06
N GLU A 293 15.28 9.54 9.24
CA GLU A 293 14.48 10.35 10.13
C GLU A 293 14.96 10.19 11.57
N GLU A 294 15.35 11.30 12.18
CA GLU A 294 15.70 11.39 13.59
C GLU A 294 15.30 12.76 14.15
N GLY A 295 14.34 12.76 15.09
CA GLY A 295 13.83 13.98 15.72
C GLY A 295 13.22 14.93 14.69
N ARG A 296 13.92 16.04 14.41
CA ARG A 296 13.48 17.06 13.44
C ARG A 296 14.17 16.96 12.07
N VAL A 297 15.15 16.06 11.96
CA VAL A 297 15.94 15.89 10.73
C VAL A 297 15.30 14.79 9.90
N VAL A 298 14.87 15.15 8.69
CA VAL A 298 14.35 14.21 7.69
C VAL A 298 15.12 14.40 6.40
N ALA A 299 15.70 13.33 5.88
CA ALA A 299 16.42 13.32 4.62
C ALA A 299 15.99 12.14 3.75
N ASN A 300 15.83 12.38 2.46
CA ASN A 300 15.45 11.37 1.47
C ASN A 300 16.44 11.42 0.30
N ALA A 301 16.89 10.25 -0.14
CA ALA A 301 17.71 10.09 -1.34
C ALA A 301 17.25 8.87 -2.12
N TRP A 302 17.38 8.91 -3.44
CA TRP A 302 17.02 7.79 -4.31
C TRP A 302 17.85 7.81 -5.59
N ALA A 303 18.05 6.63 -6.18
CA ALA A 303 18.77 6.42 -7.42
C ALA A 303 18.20 5.20 -8.14
N ALA A 304 17.80 5.38 -9.39
CA ALA A 304 17.28 4.31 -10.23
C ALA A 304 17.81 4.44 -11.65
N ARG A 305 17.88 3.31 -12.36
CA ARG A 305 18.06 3.29 -13.81
C ARG A 305 16.67 3.17 -14.42
N ASP A 306 16.13 4.29 -14.87
CA ASP A 306 14.80 4.36 -15.47
C ASP A 306 14.90 4.37 -17.00
N THR A 307 14.12 3.51 -17.66
CA THR A 307 13.90 3.54 -19.11
C THR A 307 12.49 3.99 -19.47
N LEU A 308 11.67 4.30 -18.46
CA LEU A 308 10.26 4.66 -18.59
C LEU A 308 10.09 6.16 -18.79
N ARG A 309 9.09 6.49 -19.61
CA ARG A 309 8.64 7.86 -19.83
C ARG A 309 7.27 8.02 -19.20
N GLN A 310 7.11 9.09 -18.42
CA GLN A 310 5.81 9.47 -17.88
C GLN A 310 4.89 9.93 -19.02
N VAL A 311 3.68 9.39 -19.01
CA VAL A 311 2.56 9.79 -19.87
C VAL A 311 1.43 10.22 -18.95
N VAL A 312 0.79 11.34 -19.27
CA VAL A 312 -0.34 11.87 -18.51
C VAL A 312 -1.51 11.96 -19.48
N ASP A 313 -2.56 11.22 -19.20
CA ASP A 313 -3.81 11.26 -19.94
C ASP A 313 -4.88 11.90 -19.04
N GLU A 314 -5.44 13.02 -19.49
CA GLU A 314 -6.51 13.71 -18.78
C GLU A 314 -7.87 13.36 -19.41
N PHE A 315 -8.77 12.81 -18.60
CA PHE A 315 -10.11 12.46 -19.04
C PHE A 315 -11.14 13.39 -18.41
N PRO A 316 -11.98 14.08 -19.21
CA PRO A 316 -13.07 14.87 -18.65
C PRO A 316 -14.13 13.97 -18.02
N ALA A 317 -14.66 14.38 -16.86
CA ALA A 317 -15.74 13.67 -16.18
C ALA A 317 -17.04 13.78 -17.00
N ARG A 318 -17.35 12.76 -17.80
CA ARG A 318 -18.54 12.70 -18.67
C ARG A 318 -19.72 11.95 -18.05
N GLY A 319 -19.61 11.50 -16.79
CA GLY A 319 -20.66 10.71 -16.13
C GLY A 319 -20.82 9.29 -16.69
N VAL A 320 -19.81 8.77 -17.40
CA VAL A 320 -19.79 7.43 -17.98
C VAL A 320 -18.69 6.60 -17.32
N SER A 321 -18.99 5.37 -16.94
CA SER A 321 -18.03 4.43 -16.33
C SER A 321 -17.30 3.56 -17.36
N GLY A 322 -17.24 4.02 -18.62
CA GLY A 322 -16.81 3.20 -19.75
C GLY A 322 -15.31 2.86 -19.73
N PRO A 323 -14.84 2.00 -20.65
CA PRO A 323 -13.41 1.82 -20.86
C PRO A 323 -12.80 3.14 -21.34
N TYR A 324 -11.76 3.60 -20.65
CA TYR A 324 -10.96 4.76 -21.05
C TYR A 324 -9.73 4.26 -21.83
N SER A 325 -9.60 4.68 -23.08
CA SER A 325 -8.42 4.36 -23.88
C SER A 325 -7.26 5.26 -23.46
N LEU A 326 -6.13 4.64 -23.10
CA LEU A 326 -4.89 5.35 -22.81
C LEU A 326 -4.16 5.70 -24.12
N THR A 327 -3.44 6.81 -24.13
CA THR A 327 -2.65 7.24 -25.30
C THR A 327 -1.49 6.29 -25.58
N ASN A 328 -0.98 5.61 -24.55
CA ASN A 328 0.10 4.63 -24.66
C ASN A 328 -0.36 3.24 -24.19
N PRO A 329 -0.53 2.27 -25.11
CA PRO A 329 -0.93 0.90 -24.75
C PRO A 329 0.17 0.09 -24.08
N ASN A 330 1.43 0.55 -24.12
CA ASN A 330 2.59 -0.13 -23.53
C ASN A 330 2.94 0.37 -22.12
N GLY A 331 1.92 0.82 -21.36
CA GLY A 331 2.09 1.17 -19.95
C GLY A 331 2.68 0.02 -19.14
N VAL A 332 3.44 0.35 -18.10
CA VAL A 332 3.98 -0.65 -17.16
C VAL A 332 2.99 -0.78 -16.01
N GLN A 333 2.50 -1.99 -15.78
CA GLN A 333 1.50 -2.25 -14.75
C GLN A 333 2.05 -1.93 -13.35
N GLY A 334 1.23 -1.37 -12.48
CA GLY A 334 1.60 -0.94 -11.13
C GLY A 334 2.29 0.44 -11.07
N THR A 335 2.44 1.12 -12.21
CA THR A 335 2.98 2.49 -12.26
C THR A 335 1.90 3.56 -12.41
N GLU A 336 0.64 3.15 -12.54
CA GLU A 336 -0.51 4.01 -12.77
C GLU A 336 -0.75 4.93 -11.57
N LYS A 337 -1.13 6.18 -11.86
CA LYS A 337 -1.57 7.16 -10.86
C LYS A 337 -2.83 7.82 -11.38
N VAL A 338 -3.86 7.79 -10.56
CA VAL A 338 -5.16 8.38 -10.87
C VAL A 338 -5.38 9.55 -9.92
N GLU A 339 -5.59 10.73 -10.50
CA GLU A 339 -5.84 11.96 -9.75
C GLU A 339 -7.16 12.56 -10.23
N LEU A 340 -8.02 12.95 -9.28
CA LEU A 340 -9.23 13.70 -9.58
C LEU A 340 -8.89 15.18 -9.57
N LEU A 341 -8.90 15.80 -10.76
CA LEU A 341 -8.69 17.23 -10.91
C LEU A 341 -10.04 17.95 -10.91
N VAL A 342 -10.29 18.73 -9.86
CA VAL A 342 -11.44 19.65 -9.80
C VAL A 342 -10.94 21.05 -10.10
N ARG A 343 -11.39 21.61 -11.21
CA ARG A 343 -11.05 22.97 -11.63
C ARG A 343 -12.24 23.89 -11.49
N ASP A 344 -12.00 25.14 -11.13
CA ASP A 344 -13.04 26.16 -11.16
C ASP A 344 -13.45 26.38 -12.62
N ARG A 345 -14.76 26.41 -12.87
CA ARG A 345 -15.33 26.68 -14.19
C ARG A 345 -14.83 28.00 -14.78
N ASN A 346 -14.48 28.98 -13.93
CA ASN A 346 -14.01 30.30 -14.31
C ASN A 346 -12.48 30.43 -14.32
N GLN A 347 -11.74 29.44 -13.81
CA GLN A 347 -10.27 29.38 -13.84
C GLN A 347 -9.82 27.95 -14.19
N PRO A 348 -9.93 27.55 -15.47
CA PRO A 348 -9.63 26.20 -15.92
C PRO A 348 -8.13 25.90 -16.12
N SER A 349 -7.24 26.88 -15.94
CA SER A 349 -5.80 26.78 -16.19
C SER A 349 -4.98 26.51 -14.93
#